data_AF-A0A369QSQ7-F1
#
_entry.id   AF-A0A369QSQ7-F1
#
_cell.length_a   1.000
_cell.length_b   1.000
_cell.length_c   1.000
_cell.angle_alpha   90.00
_cell.angle_beta   90.00
_cell.angle_gamma   90.00
#
_symmetry.space_group_name_H-M   'P 1'
#
loop_
_entity.id
_entity.type
_entity.pdbx_description
1 polymer ?
#
loop_
_entity_poly.entity_id
_entity_poly.type
_entity_poly.pdbx_seq_one_letter_code
_entity_poly.pdbx_strand_id
1 'polypeptide(L)'
;MSPRATTRRGATPRRACTKPRVWPRPDPDARSTVTDAAPHRDTLSERPWHAVPGEDVAEDLGSDREAGLADKEAHRRLERYGPNRLPERQRETVLRTFLRQFRDPLIYILLIAGGVSLAIGNLAGR
;
A
#
# COMPACT_ATOMS: atom_id res chain seq x y z
N MET A 1 45.08 -13.04 -6.56
CA MET A 1 44.23 -12.69 -7.71
C MET A 1 43.24 -13.82 -7.93
N SER A 2 41.97 -13.63 -7.54
CA SER A 2 40.89 -14.61 -7.75
C SER A 2 39.57 -13.84 -7.86
N PRO A 3 38.65 -14.21 -8.77
CA PRO A 3 37.64 -13.30 -9.30
C PRO A 3 36.36 -13.29 -8.45
N ARG A 4 35.81 -12.11 -8.18
CA ARG A 4 34.49 -11.96 -7.53
C ARG A 4 33.39 -12.18 -8.58
N ALA A 5 32.64 -13.27 -8.39
CA ALA A 5 31.41 -13.54 -9.11
C ALA A 5 30.33 -12.51 -8.73
N THR A 6 29.96 -11.65 -9.67
CA THR A 6 28.86 -10.71 -9.54
C THR A 6 27.55 -11.43 -9.84
N THR A 7 26.93 -12.03 -8.83
CA THR A 7 25.58 -12.59 -8.95
C THR A 7 24.57 -11.45 -9.15
N ARG A 8 24.16 -11.23 -10.40
CA ARG A 8 23.06 -10.33 -10.79
C ARG A 8 21.75 -10.94 -10.29
N ARG A 9 21.33 -10.57 -9.07
CA ARG A 9 20.04 -10.96 -8.48
C ARG A 9 18.89 -10.56 -9.41
N GLY A 10 18.02 -11.53 -9.67
CA GLY A 10 16.95 -11.47 -10.65
C GLY A 10 15.98 -10.30 -10.47
N ALA A 11 15.60 -9.73 -11.60
CA ALA A 11 14.51 -8.77 -11.72
C ALA A 11 13.20 -9.43 -11.25
N THR A 12 12.62 -8.91 -10.17
CA THR A 12 11.32 -9.33 -9.65
C THR A 12 10.22 -8.77 -10.57
N PRO A 13 9.17 -9.55 -10.91
CA PRO A 13 8.10 -9.06 -11.76
C PRO A 13 7.34 -7.94 -11.05
N ARG A 14 7.37 -6.74 -11.65
CA ARG A 14 6.60 -5.57 -11.24
C ARG A 14 5.11 -5.92 -11.24
N ARG A 15 4.55 -6.28 -10.08
CA ARG A 15 3.11 -6.54 -9.96
C ARG A 15 2.37 -5.20 -9.90
N ALA A 16 1.52 -5.04 -10.91
CA ALA A 16 0.57 -3.98 -11.21
C ALA A 16 0.14 -3.11 -10.02
N CYS A 17 0.50 -1.83 -10.12
CA CYS A 17 -0.08 -0.71 -9.41
C CYS A 17 -1.60 -0.74 -9.61
N THR A 18 -2.36 -1.24 -8.64
CA THR A 18 -3.82 -1.40 -8.77
C THR A 18 -4.52 -0.12 -8.33
N LYS A 19 -5.00 0.60 -9.35
CA LYS A 19 -5.85 1.81 -9.41
C LYS A 19 -5.27 3.11 -8.81
N PRO A 20 -5.24 4.21 -9.59
CA PRO A 20 -4.96 5.52 -9.04
C PRO A 20 -6.14 5.92 -8.14
N ARG A 21 -5.82 6.35 -6.92
CA ARG A 21 -6.77 7.10 -6.09
C ARG A 21 -7.06 8.39 -6.85
N VAL A 22 -8.18 8.46 -7.55
CA VAL A 22 -8.60 9.69 -8.26
C VAL A 22 -8.91 10.71 -7.18
N TRP A 23 -7.95 11.61 -6.94
CA TRP A 23 -8.24 12.80 -6.15
C TRP A 23 -9.17 13.67 -6.99
N PRO A 24 -10.35 14.07 -6.47
CA PRO A 24 -11.23 14.98 -7.20
C PRO A 24 -10.41 16.24 -7.52
N ARG A 25 -10.35 16.61 -8.81
CA ARG A 25 -9.74 17.88 -9.18
C ARG A 25 -10.64 18.97 -8.59
N PRO A 26 -10.11 19.90 -7.78
CA PRO A 26 -10.88 21.06 -7.39
C PRO A 26 -11.29 21.81 -8.67
N ASP A 27 -12.56 22.23 -8.71
CA ASP A 27 -13.17 22.91 -9.84
C ASP A 27 -12.36 24.18 -10.16
N PRO A 28 -11.88 24.41 -11.41
CA PRO A 28 -11.12 25.62 -11.75
C PRO A 28 -11.91 26.92 -11.53
N ASP A 29 -13.25 26.82 -11.46
CA ASP A 29 -14.15 27.94 -11.18
C ASP A 29 -14.50 28.09 -9.70
N ALA A 30 -13.98 27.23 -8.81
CA ALA A 30 -13.96 27.45 -7.37
C ALA A 30 -12.92 28.53 -6.99
N ARG A 31 -13.07 29.69 -7.60
CA ARG A 31 -12.32 30.90 -7.28
C ARG A 31 -12.83 31.40 -5.92
N SER A 32 -11.93 31.38 -4.94
CA SER A 32 -11.86 32.40 -3.89
C SER A 32 -12.74 32.29 -2.63
N THR A 33 -13.36 31.17 -2.29
CA THR A 33 -13.84 30.96 -0.91
C THR A 33 -12.97 29.95 -0.16
N VAL A 34 -11.66 30.21 -0.14
CA VAL A 34 -10.81 29.78 0.97
C VAL A 34 -11.02 30.83 2.08
N THR A 35 -12.23 30.89 2.61
CA THR A 35 -12.57 31.73 3.76
C THR A 35 -13.43 30.88 4.68
N ASP A 36 -12.78 30.41 5.73
CA ASP A 36 -13.37 30.05 7.02
C ASP A 36 -14.30 28.84 7.10
N ALA A 37 -14.02 27.79 6.32
CA ALA A 37 -14.64 26.48 6.54
C ALA A 37 -13.76 25.61 7.45
N ALA A 38 -13.88 25.85 8.76
CA ALA A 38 -13.37 25.07 9.88
C ALA A 38 -11.84 24.97 10.00
N PRO A 39 -11.27 25.17 11.21
CA PRO A 39 -9.85 24.90 11.38
C PRO A 39 -9.67 23.39 11.18
N HIS A 40 -8.91 22.99 10.16
CA HIS A 40 -8.34 21.65 10.08
C HIS A 40 -7.35 21.52 11.24
N ARG A 41 -7.91 21.30 12.43
CA ARG A 41 -7.18 21.00 13.66
C ARG A 41 -6.68 19.58 13.52
N ASP A 42 -5.67 19.38 12.68
CA ASP A 42 -4.67 18.35 12.94
C ASP A 42 -3.88 18.79 14.18
N THR A 43 -4.50 18.73 15.36
CA THR A 43 -3.92 19.08 16.67
C THR A 43 -2.80 18.12 17.11
N LEU A 44 -2.21 17.35 16.19
CA LEU A 44 -1.23 16.31 16.47
C LEU A 44 0.20 16.65 16.00
N SER A 45 0.43 17.81 15.38
CA SER A 45 1.79 18.36 15.26
C SER A 45 1.74 19.87 15.14
N GLU A 46 1.80 20.55 16.28
CA GLU A 46 1.94 22.01 16.37
C GLU A 46 3.24 22.51 15.73
N ARG A 47 4.21 21.62 15.43
CA ARG A 47 5.48 21.97 14.81
C ARG A 47 5.55 21.51 13.34
N PRO A 48 5.72 22.43 12.38
CA PRO A 48 5.93 22.08 10.98
C PRO A 48 7.37 21.59 10.77
N TRP A 49 7.65 20.32 11.03
CA TRP A 49 8.99 19.72 10.91
C TRP A 49 9.70 19.98 9.57
N HIS A 50 8.94 20.18 8.49
CA HIS A 50 9.46 20.48 7.15
C HIS A 50 9.99 21.92 7.00
N ALA A 51 9.63 22.82 7.91
CA ALA A 51 10.02 24.23 7.91
C ALA A 51 11.07 24.56 9.00
N VAL A 52 11.45 23.57 9.81
CA VAL A 52 12.49 23.72 10.85
C VAL A 52 13.87 23.52 10.21
N PRO A 53 14.87 24.37 10.52
CA PRO A 53 16.26 24.16 10.10
C PRO A 53 16.78 22.78 10.49
N GLY A 54 17.58 22.16 9.63
CA GLY A 54 18.08 20.79 9.85
C GLY A 54 18.96 20.63 11.08
N GLU A 55 19.65 21.70 11.51
CA GLU A 55 20.44 21.74 12.75
C GLU A 55 19.55 21.62 14.00
N ASP A 56 18.50 22.43 14.08
CA ASP A 56 17.53 22.37 15.19
C ASP A 56 16.86 20.99 15.25
N VAL A 57 16.55 20.39 14.09
CA VAL A 57 15.97 19.03 14.02
C VAL A 57 16.97 17.97 14.50
N ALA A 58 18.26 18.10 14.16
CA ALA A 58 19.29 17.16 14.59
C ALA A 58 19.51 17.23 16.11
N GLU A 59 19.54 18.44 16.67
CA GLU A 59 19.63 18.66 18.11
C GLU A 59 18.40 18.10 18.85
N ASP A 60 17.20 18.44 18.38
CA ASP A 60 15.93 17.95 18.95
C ASP A 60 15.83 16.41 18.92
N LEU A 61 16.33 15.79 17.85
CA LEU A 61 16.35 14.33 17.70
C LEU A 61 17.58 13.67 18.33
N GLY A 62 18.49 14.44 18.96
CA GLY A 62 19.73 13.95 19.57
C GLY A 62 20.60 13.16 18.59
N SER A 63 20.66 13.60 17.34
CA SER A 63 21.48 13.02 16.28
C SER A 63 22.62 13.96 15.92
N ASP A 64 23.80 13.42 15.65
CA ASP A 64 24.88 14.21 15.05
C ASP A 64 24.59 14.46 13.56
N ARG A 65 25.01 15.61 13.05
CA ARG A 65 24.78 16.01 11.64
C ARG A 65 25.71 15.31 10.66
N GLU A 66 26.95 15.03 11.06
CA GLU A 66 27.98 14.45 10.20
C GLU A 66 28.08 12.94 10.40
N ALA A 67 28.07 12.49 11.66
CA ALA A 67 28.20 11.10 12.06
C ALA A 67 26.85 10.38 12.25
N GLY A 68 25.73 11.11 12.39
CA GLY A 68 24.41 10.52 12.58
C GLY A 68 24.17 9.99 14.01
N LEU A 69 23.41 8.90 14.12
CA LEU A 69 23.11 8.23 15.39
C LEU A 69 24.18 7.18 15.70
N ALA A 70 24.60 7.10 16.97
CA ALA A 70 25.44 6.02 17.44
C ALA A 70 24.72 4.66 17.32
N ASP A 71 25.45 3.58 17.02
CA ASP A 71 24.88 2.25 16.81
C ASP A 71 24.00 1.77 17.97
N LYS A 72 24.42 2.04 19.21
CA LYS A 72 23.64 1.69 20.42
C LYS A 72 22.31 2.42 20.46
N GLU A 73 22.30 3.69 20.07
CA GLU A 73 21.09 4.51 20.04
C GLU A 73 20.15 4.09 18.90
N ALA A 74 20.72 3.79 17.74
CA ALA A 74 19.96 3.27 16.61
C ALA A 74 19.25 1.95 16.96
N HIS A 75 19.94 1.02 17.64
CA HIS A 75 19.33 -0.22 18.12
C HIS A 75 18.24 0.03 19.16
N ARG A 76 18.48 0.91 20.13
CA ARG A 76 17.47 1.30 21.14
C ARG A 76 16.22 1.87 20.48
N ARG A 77 16.37 2.72 19.45
CA ARG A 77 15.25 3.27 18.69
C ARG A 77 14.54 2.20 17.86
N LEU A 78 15.28 1.27 17.26
CA LEU A 78 14.70 0.16 16.50
C LEU A 78 13.84 -0.75 17.39
N GLU A 79 14.28 -1.02 18.63
CA GLU A 79 13.49 -1.78 19.61
C GLU A 79 12.23 -1.01 20.05
N ARG A 80 12.35 0.31 20.23
CA ARG A 80 11.25 1.16 20.71
C ARG A 80 10.17 1.42 19.65
N TYR A 81 10.58 1.75 18.43
CA TYR A 81 9.66 2.16 17.35
C TYR A 81 9.36 1.04 16.36
N GLY A 82 10.13 -0.06 16.42
CA GLY A 82 10.04 -1.14 15.46
C GLY A 82 10.67 -0.79 14.11
N PRO A 83 10.68 -1.75 13.17
CA PRO A 83 11.18 -1.51 11.83
C PRO A 83 10.29 -0.51 11.09
N ASN A 84 10.89 0.45 10.38
CA ASN A 84 10.18 1.36 9.47
C ASN A 84 9.73 0.61 8.20
N ARG A 85 8.78 -0.31 8.36
CA ARG A 85 8.16 -1.09 7.28
C ARG A 85 6.66 -1.02 7.44
N LEU A 86 6.00 -0.66 6.35
CA LEU A 86 4.55 -0.72 6.27
C LEU A 86 4.09 -2.18 6.42
N PRO A 87 2.94 -2.43 7.07
CA PRO A 87 2.38 -3.77 7.18
C PRO A 87 2.20 -4.38 5.79
N GLU A 88 2.81 -5.53 5.54
CA GLU A 88 2.54 -6.26 4.30
C GLU A 88 1.10 -6.75 4.33
N ARG A 89 0.33 -6.37 3.30
CA ARG A 89 -1.00 -6.92 3.11
C ARG A 89 -0.87 -8.43 2.90
N GLN A 90 -1.55 -9.22 3.72
CA GLN A 90 -1.55 -10.67 3.58
C GLN A 90 -1.90 -11.01 2.13
N ARG A 91 -0.99 -11.72 1.45
CA ARG A 91 -1.22 -12.19 0.08
C ARG A 91 -2.35 -13.21 0.15
N GLU A 92 -3.50 -12.88 -0.44
CA GLU A 92 -4.52 -13.88 -0.63
C GLU A 92 -3.97 -14.97 -1.56
N THR A 93 -4.16 -16.24 -1.18
CA THR A 93 -3.77 -17.36 -2.03
C THR A 93 -4.62 -17.36 -3.31
N VAL A 94 -4.05 -17.86 -4.42
CA VAL A 94 -4.75 -17.93 -5.71
C VAL A 94 -6.05 -18.72 -5.58
N LEU A 95 -6.03 -19.83 -4.82
CA LEU A 95 -7.20 -20.65 -4.55
C LEU A 95 -8.29 -19.89 -3.76
N ARG A 96 -7.90 -19.08 -2.76
CA ARG A 96 -8.85 -18.25 -2.01
C ARG A 96 -9.50 -17.18 -2.89
N THR A 97 -8.72 -16.61 -3.81
CA THR A 97 -9.24 -15.65 -4.81
C THR A 97 -10.23 -16.33 -5.76
N PHE A 98 -9.93 -17.54 -6.24
CA PHE A 98 -10.82 -18.33 -7.08
C PHE A 98 -12.12 -18.70 -6.37
N LEU A 99 -12.06 -19.21 -5.13
CA LEU A 99 -13.24 -19.55 -4.33
C LEU A 99 -14.13 -18.32 -4.04
N ARG A 100 -13.55 -17.12 -3.94
CA ARG A 100 -14.34 -15.89 -3.78
C ARG A 100 -15.19 -15.58 -5.02
N GLN A 101 -14.75 -15.96 -6.22
CA GLN A 101 -15.52 -15.73 -7.44
C GLN A 101 -16.85 -16.50 -7.43
N PHE A 102 -16.89 -17.72 -6.86
CA PHE A 102 -18.13 -18.50 -6.72
C PHE A 102 -19.20 -17.86 -5.82
N ARG A 103 -18.87 -16.79 -5.09
CA ARG A 103 -19.83 -16.02 -4.29
C ARG A 103 -20.55 -14.96 -5.13
N ASP A 104 -20.25 -14.84 -6.41
CA ASP A 104 -20.92 -13.93 -7.34
C ASP A 104 -22.26 -14.54 -7.82
N PRO A 105 -23.40 -13.85 -7.65
CA PRO A 105 -24.70 -14.29 -8.14
C PRO A 105 -24.71 -14.71 -9.62
N LEU A 106 -23.90 -14.07 -10.46
CA LEU A 106 -23.80 -14.37 -11.89
C LEU A 106 -23.25 -15.79 -12.14
N ILE A 107 -22.32 -16.27 -11.32
CA ILE A 107 -21.80 -17.65 -11.43
C ILE A 107 -22.91 -18.67 -11.17
N TYR A 108 -23.81 -18.42 -10.22
CA TYR A 108 -24.92 -19.33 -9.96
C TYR A 108 -25.86 -19.45 -11.16
N ILE A 109 -26.14 -18.34 -11.85
CA ILE A 109 -26.96 -18.35 -13.07
C ILE A 109 -26.29 -19.23 -14.13
N LEU A 110 -24.97 -19.09 -14.33
CA LEU A 110 -24.24 -19.88 -15.30
C LEU A 110 -24.19 -21.38 -14.94
N LEU A 111 -24.01 -21.71 -13.66
CA LEU A 111 -24.04 -23.08 -13.17
C LEU A 111 -25.41 -23.73 -13.36
N ILE A 112 -26.49 -23.01 -13.06
CA ILE A 112 -27.86 -23.50 -13.27
C ILE A 112 -28.12 -23.69 -14.76
N ALA A 113 -27.80 -22.71 -15.61
CA ALA A 113 -28.00 -22.80 -17.05
C ALA A 113 -27.20 -23.96 -17.66
N GLY A 114 -25.93 -24.12 -17.27
CA GLY A 114 -25.10 -25.24 -17.69
C GLY A 114 -25.64 -26.59 -17.22
N GLY A 115 -26.12 -26.67 -15.98
CA GLY A 115 -26.75 -27.87 -15.43
C GLY A 115 -28.04 -28.25 -16.17
N VAL A 116 -28.90 -27.27 -16.46
CA VAL A 116 -30.13 -27.47 -17.25
C VAL A 116 -29.79 -27.90 -18.67
N SER A 117 -28.82 -27.24 -19.31
CA SER A 117 -28.36 -27.61 -20.66
C SER A 117 -27.82 -29.04 -20.70
N LEU A 118 -27.02 -29.44 -19.71
CA LEU A 118 -26.49 -30.79 -19.60
C LEU A 118 -27.61 -31.82 -19.34
N ALA A 119 -28.60 -31.49 -18.50
CA ALA A 119 -29.74 -32.35 -18.24
C ALA A 119 -30.60 -32.58 -19.50
N ILE A 120 -30.88 -31.51 -20.25
CA ILE A 120 -31.61 -31.59 -21.53
C ILE A 120 -30.79 -32.37 -22.56
N GLY A 121 -29.49 -32.08 -22.70
CA GLY A 121 -28.62 -32.74 -23.67
C GLY A 121 -28.47 -34.25 -23.43
N ASN A 122 -28.42 -34.69 -22.17
CA ASN A 122 -28.41 -36.13 -21.85
C ASN A 122 -29.78 -36.81 -22.03
N LEU A 123 -30.89 -36.07 -21.95
CA LEU A 123 -32.25 -36.61 -22.11
C LEU A 123 -32.74 -36.59 -23.57
N ALA A 124 -32.34 -35.59 -24.35
CA ALA A 124 -32.70 -35.43 -25.77
C ALA A 124 -31.73 -36.16 -26.73
N GLY A 125 -30.58 -36.62 -26.22
CA GLY A 125 -29.57 -37.38 -26.96
C GLY A 125 -29.70 -38.91 -26.83
N ARG A 126 -30.83 -39.43 -26.35
CA ARG A 126 -31.20 -40.86 -26.39
C ARG A 126 -32.31 -41.10 -27.40
#